data_AF-A0A7J9D666-F1
#
_entry.id   AF-A0A7J9D666-F1
#
_cell.length_a   1.000
_cell.length_b   1.000
_cell.length_c   1.000
_cell.angle_alpha   90.00
_cell.angle_beta   90.00
_cell.angle_gamma   90.00
#
_symmetry.space_group_name_H-M   'P 1'
#
loop_
_entity.id
_entity.type
_entity.pdbx_description
1 polymer ?
#
loop_
_entity_poly.entity_id
_entity_poly.type
_entity_poly.pdbx_seq_one_letter_code
_entity_poly.pdbx_strand_id
1 'polypeptide(L)'
;EGPIPDLKAFHEASFNALRNNKGLCGNATGLMPCVFPSRDNHGHTKSTKLIILFVLPLFGGLLILLFILVASFLTFCKKTPTKKSEPMEEQDGDIFSILGFNGRILHDSIIEATEDFSSDYCIGSGGYGSVYKAALPTGQVVAVKKLHQSEDSILINNLKDFESEIIALLELRHHNIVQMYGFCSHPQHSFLVYEFMERGSLRMVLSNMNKQRNWIGRRG
;
A
#
# COMPACT_ATOMS: atom_id res chain seq x y z
N GLU A 1 23.45 -60.61 -39.19
CA GLU A 1 22.58 -61.12 -38.12
C GLU A 1 21.56 -60.03 -37.81
N GLY A 2 20.26 -60.35 -37.74
CA GLY A 2 19.19 -59.36 -37.58
C GLY A 2 17.79 -59.88 -37.93
N PRO A 3 16.74 -59.05 -37.76
CA PRO A 3 15.37 -59.43 -38.07
C PRO A 3 15.16 -59.67 -39.57
N ILE A 4 14.22 -60.56 -39.91
CA ILE A 4 13.72 -60.67 -41.28
C ILE A 4 13.07 -59.34 -41.72
N PRO A 5 13.29 -58.89 -42.97
CA PRO A 5 12.62 -57.71 -43.50
C PRO A 5 11.10 -57.88 -43.48
N ASP A 6 10.38 -56.80 -43.21
CA ASP A 6 8.92 -56.80 -43.20
C ASP A 6 8.36 -56.72 -44.63
N LEU A 7 8.55 -57.80 -45.39
CA LEU A 7 7.92 -58.00 -46.69
C LEU A 7 7.23 -59.36 -46.71
N LYS A 8 6.09 -59.41 -47.40
CA LYS A 8 5.25 -60.61 -47.56
C LYS A 8 6.04 -61.84 -48.01
N ALA A 9 7.00 -61.66 -48.91
CA ALA A 9 7.86 -62.74 -49.40
C ALA A 9 8.67 -63.46 -48.30
N PHE A 10 9.11 -62.75 -47.26
CA PHE A 10 9.88 -63.35 -46.15
C PHE A 10 8.99 -64.00 -45.09
N HIS A 11 7.75 -63.55 -44.94
CA HIS A 11 6.76 -64.17 -44.07
C HIS A 11 6.13 -65.43 -44.69
N GLU A 12 6.03 -65.49 -46.02
CA GLU A 12 5.52 -66.66 -46.78
C GLU A 12 6.61 -67.66 -47.16
N ALA A 13 7.89 -67.33 -46.96
CA ALA A 13 9.01 -68.22 -47.25
C ALA A 13 9.03 -69.43 -46.31
N SER A 14 9.24 -70.63 -46.87
CA SER A 14 9.42 -71.85 -46.06
C SER A 14 10.68 -71.77 -45.19
N PHE A 15 10.66 -72.46 -44.04
CA PHE A 15 11.82 -72.55 -43.15
C PHE A 15 13.11 -73.03 -43.86
N ASN A 16 12.98 -73.94 -44.84
CA ASN A 16 14.11 -74.44 -45.62
C ASN A 16 14.82 -73.34 -46.45
N ALA A 17 14.11 -72.29 -46.85
CA ALA A 17 14.71 -71.15 -47.55
C ALA A 17 15.50 -70.24 -46.61
N LEU A 18 15.16 -70.23 -45.31
CA LEU A 18 15.74 -69.31 -44.32
C LEU A 18 16.81 -69.95 -43.43
N ARG A 19 16.78 -71.29 -43.23
CA ARG A 19 17.62 -72.03 -42.27
C ARG A 19 19.14 -71.86 -42.41
N ASN A 20 19.65 -71.56 -43.60
CA ASN A 20 21.11 -71.45 -43.83
C ASN A 20 21.64 -70.02 -43.63
N ASN A 21 20.77 -69.06 -43.31
CA ASN A 21 21.16 -67.68 -43.02
C ASN A 21 21.44 -67.54 -41.53
N LYS A 22 22.73 -67.64 -41.15
CA LYS A 22 23.15 -67.56 -39.76
C LYS A 22 22.82 -66.18 -39.17
N GLY A 23 22.16 -66.19 -38.01
CA GLY A 23 21.80 -65.00 -37.25
C GLY A 23 20.56 -64.25 -37.75
N LEU A 24 19.72 -64.89 -38.56
CA LEU A 24 18.39 -64.36 -38.90
C LEU A 24 17.42 -64.65 -37.73
N CYS A 25 16.64 -63.66 -37.33
CA CYS A 25 15.62 -63.82 -36.28
C CYS A 25 14.27 -63.23 -36.74
N GLY A 26 13.16 -63.67 -36.15
CA GLY A 26 11.84 -63.16 -36.53
C GLY A 26 10.69 -64.03 -36.04
N ASN A 27 9.47 -63.65 -36.40
CA ASN A 27 8.24 -64.34 -35.98
C ASN A 27 7.76 -65.40 -37.01
N ALA A 28 8.65 -65.88 -37.88
CA ALA A 28 8.34 -66.90 -38.88
C ALA A 28 8.63 -68.32 -38.36
N THR A 29 7.88 -69.32 -38.83
CA THR A 29 7.98 -70.71 -38.36
C THR A 29 9.41 -71.26 -38.52
N GLY A 30 10.01 -71.65 -37.39
CA GLY A 30 11.35 -72.25 -37.32
C GLY A 30 12.51 -71.28 -37.09
N LEU A 31 12.31 -69.96 -37.16
CA LEU A 31 13.31 -68.97 -36.75
C LEU A 31 13.21 -68.68 -35.25
N MET A 32 14.33 -68.33 -34.63
CA MET A 32 14.33 -67.81 -33.26
C MET A 32 13.76 -66.38 -33.23
N PRO A 33 12.97 -66.01 -32.20
CA PRO A 33 12.55 -64.64 -31.98
C PRO A 33 13.75 -63.71 -31.81
N CYS A 34 13.63 -62.48 -32.29
CA CYS A 34 14.65 -61.47 -32.03
C CYS A 34 14.62 -61.07 -30.55
N VAL A 35 15.73 -61.29 -29.86
CA VAL A 35 15.93 -60.82 -28.49
C VAL A 35 16.45 -59.39 -28.56
N PHE A 36 15.55 -58.42 -28.41
CA PHE A 36 15.96 -57.06 -28.10
C PHE A 36 16.19 -56.95 -26.59
N PRO A 37 17.26 -56.29 -26.13
CA PRO A 37 17.33 -55.93 -24.73
C PRO A 37 16.09 -55.10 -24.42
N SER A 38 15.22 -55.61 -23.54
CA SER A 38 14.11 -54.83 -23.00
C SER A 38 14.71 -53.55 -22.46
N ARG A 39 14.38 -52.44 -23.12
CA ARG A 39 14.76 -51.12 -22.67
C ARG A 39 13.91 -50.88 -21.43
N ASP A 40 14.46 -51.21 -20.26
CA ASP A 40 13.87 -50.80 -18.99
C ASP A 40 13.58 -49.30 -19.09
N ASN A 41 12.31 -48.93 -18.88
CA ASN A 41 11.83 -47.55 -18.87
C ASN A 41 12.34 -46.80 -17.63
N HIS A 42 13.66 -46.73 -17.45
CA HIS A 42 14.31 -46.04 -16.34
C HIS A 42 14.70 -44.58 -16.67
N GLY A 43 14.18 -44.04 -17.78
CA GLY A 43 14.48 -42.68 -18.25
C GLY A 43 13.50 -41.59 -17.78
N HIS A 44 12.24 -41.92 -17.50
CA HIS A 44 11.22 -40.89 -17.21
C HIS A 44 11.22 -40.43 -15.75
N THR A 45 11.56 -41.30 -14.78
CA THR A 45 11.44 -41.00 -13.34
C THR A 45 12.56 -40.13 -12.78
N LYS A 46 13.75 -40.11 -13.40
CA LYS A 46 14.88 -39.27 -12.94
C LYS A 46 14.67 -37.80 -13.28
N SER A 47 14.16 -37.51 -14.48
CA SER A 47 13.91 -36.13 -14.92
C SER A 47 12.76 -35.48 -14.14
N THR A 48 11.67 -36.20 -13.87
CA THR A 48 10.57 -35.65 -13.05
C THR A 48 11.00 -35.42 -11.60
N LYS A 49 11.84 -36.31 -11.02
CA LYS A 49 12.39 -36.11 -9.67
C LYS A 49 13.29 -34.87 -9.59
N LEU A 50 14.11 -34.60 -10.61
CA LEU A 50 14.93 -33.39 -10.68
C LEU A 50 14.08 -32.13 -10.87
N ILE A 51 13.06 -32.17 -11.73
CA ILE A 51 12.12 -31.05 -11.92
C ILE A 51 11.39 -30.76 -10.60
N ILE A 52 10.88 -31.77 -9.90
CA ILE A 52 10.25 -31.61 -8.58
C ILE A 52 11.25 -31.03 -7.55
N LEU A 53 12.50 -31.48 -7.57
CA LEU A 53 13.56 -31.01 -6.66
C LEU A 53 13.92 -29.54 -6.86
N PHE A 54 13.82 -28.98 -8.08
CA PHE A 54 14.15 -27.57 -8.34
C PHE A 54 12.92 -26.66 -8.40
N VAL A 55 11.78 -27.15 -8.93
CA VAL A 55 10.57 -26.34 -9.13
C VAL A 55 9.83 -26.10 -7.83
N LEU A 56 9.68 -27.11 -6.94
CA LEU A 56 9.00 -26.89 -5.66
C LEU A 56 9.71 -25.91 -4.74
N PRO A 57 11.05 -25.92 -4.58
CA PRO A 57 11.74 -24.91 -3.78
C PRO A 57 11.73 -23.51 -4.40
N LEU A 58 11.72 -23.39 -5.74
CA LEU A 58 11.62 -22.09 -6.42
C LEU A 58 10.24 -21.47 -6.22
N PHE A 59 9.16 -22.23 -6.47
CA PHE A 59 7.80 -21.74 -6.25
C PHE A 59 7.47 -21.60 -4.77
N GLY A 60 7.87 -22.55 -3.93
CA GLY A 60 7.69 -22.49 -2.47
C GLY A 60 8.49 -21.36 -1.85
N GLY A 61 9.75 -21.19 -2.24
CA GLY A 61 10.61 -20.09 -1.79
C GLY A 61 10.09 -18.73 -2.19
N LEU A 62 9.59 -18.58 -3.43
CA LEU A 62 8.98 -17.34 -3.89
C LEU A 62 7.69 -17.02 -3.11
N LEU A 63 6.84 -18.01 -2.86
CA LEU A 63 5.62 -17.84 -2.07
C LEU A 63 5.94 -17.47 -0.61
N ILE A 64 6.96 -18.10 -0.01
CA ILE A 64 7.41 -17.78 1.35
C ILE A 64 7.99 -16.37 1.41
N LEU A 65 8.80 -15.95 0.42
CA LEU A 65 9.34 -14.60 0.35
C LEU A 65 8.23 -13.55 0.22
N LEU A 66 7.25 -13.78 -0.66
CA LEU A 66 6.08 -12.91 -0.80
C LEU A 66 5.29 -12.84 0.51
N PHE A 67 5.10 -13.97 1.20
CA PHE A 67 4.41 -14.00 2.49
C PHE A 67 5.19 -13.24 3.57
N ILE A 68 6.52 -13.33 3.60
CA ILE A 68 7.38 -12.56 4.50
C ILE A 68 7.32 -11.07 4.18
N LEU A 69 7.33 -10.66 2.91
CA LEU A 69 7.21 -9.26 2.52
C LEU A 69 5.84 -8.68 2.90
N VAL A 70 4.76 -9.43 2.66
CA VAL A 70 3.39 -9.04 3.07
C VAL A 70 3.27 -9.00 4.59
N ALA A 71 3.76 -10.01 5.32
CA ALA A 71 3.74 -10.02 6.78
C ALA A 71 4.61 -8.90 7.36
N SER A 72 5.76 -8.61 6.77
CA SER A 72 6.62 -7.48 7.15
C SER A 72 5.93 -6.15 6.88
N PHE A 73 5.23 -6.01 5.75
CA PHE A 73 4.46 -4.82 5.43
C PHE A 73 3.32 -4.65 6.43
N LEU A 74 2.54 -5.70 6.71
CA LEU A 74 1.45 -5.68 7.69
C LEU A 74 1.93 -5.43 9.13
N THR A 75 3.07 -5.99 9.52
CA THR A 75 3.67 -5.75 10.84
C THR A 75 4.33 -4.37 10.95
N PHE A 76 4.87 -3.83 9.84
CA PHE A 76 5.39 -2.46 9.75
C PHE A 76 4.25 -1.44 9.80
N CYS A 77 3.15 -1.68 9.08
CA CYS A 77 1.89 -0.92 9.21
C CYS A 77 1.30 -0.99 10.61
N LYS A 78 1.52 -2.10 11.35
CA LYS A 78 1.10 -2.25 12.76
C LYS A 78 2.11 -1.73 13.79
N LYS A 79 3.33 -1.35 13.38
CA LYS A 79 4.43 -0.94 14.29
C LYS A 79 4.53 0.57 14.48
N THR A 80 3.57 1.36 14.00
CA THR A 80 3.32 2.68 14.61
C THR A 80 2.73 2.45 16.01
N PRO A 81 3.42 2.86 17.09
CA PRO A 81 3.00 2.54 18.43
C PRO A 81 1.93 3.53 18.90
N THR A 82 0.66 3.13 18.86
CA THR A 82 -0.38 3.73 19.70
C THR A 82 -0.68 2.79 20.86
N LYS A 83 -0.37 3.25 22.07
CA LYS A 83 -0.61 2.56 23.33
C LYS A 83 -2.12 2.30 23.49
N LYS A 84 -2.48 1.08 23.88
CA LYS A 84 -3.85 0.68 24.26
C LYS A 84 -4.22 1.22 25.65
N SER A 85 -5.48 1.64 25.82
CA SER A 85 -6.22 1.63 27.08
C SER A 85 -7.67 1.16 26.83
N GLU A 86 -8.27 0.62 27.89
CA GLU A 86 -9.33 -0.41 27.97
C GLU A 86 -10.79 0.04 27.67
N PRO A 87 -11.80 -0.87 27.68
CA PRO A 87 -12.98 -0.83 26.80
C PRO A 87 -14.18 -0.11 27.42
N MET A 88 -14.94 0.65 26.62
CA MET A 88 -16.41 0.57 26.60
C MET A 88 -17.01 1.38 25.45
N GLU A 89 -17.97 0.72 24.80
CA GLU A 89 -19.09 1.20 23.97
C GLU A 89 -18.84 1.75 22.56
N GLU A 90 -19.57 1.13 21.64
CA GLU A 90 -19.68 1.37 20.20
C GLU A 90 -19.99 2.84 19.90
N GLN A 91 -19.14 3.51 19.12
CA GLN A 91 -19.48 4.18 17.85
C GLN A 91 -18.19 4.69 17.16
N ASP A 92 -18.13 4.39 15.86
CA ASP A 92 -17.55 5.18 14.76
C ASP A 92 -16.04 5.46 14.64
N GLY A 93 -15.59 5.50 13.38
CA GLY A 93 -14.19 5.49 12.92
C GLY A 93 -13.39 6.78 13.12
N ASP A 94 -13.53 7.44 14.26
CA ASP A 94 -12.91 8.75 14.50
C ASP A 94 -11.53 8.64 15.16
N ILE A 95 -10.54 9.31 14.55
CA ILE A 95 -9.19 9.44 15.12
C ILE A 95 -8.97 10.90 15.53
N PHE A 96 -9.01 11.14 16.83
CA PHE A 96 -8.59 12.41 17.43
C PHE A 96 -7.19 12.25 18.01
N SER A 97 -6.22 13.05 17.55
CA SER A 97 -4.87 13.06 18.14
C SER A 97 -4.53 14.48 18.55
N ILE A 98 -4.53 14.73 19.86
CA ILE A 98 -4.13 16.01 20.42
C ILE A 98 -2.97 15.78 21.36
N LEU A 99 -1.90 16.55 21.17
CA LEU A 99 -0.73 16.52 22.03
C LEU A 99 -1.09 17.21 23.36
N GLY A 100 -1.68 16.46 24.30
CA GLY A 100 -1.90 16.91 25.69
C GLY A 100 -3.34 17.23 26.11
N PHE A 101 -4.35 17.04 25.25
CA PHE A 101 -5.77 17.21 25.60
C PHE A 101 -6.62 15.97 25.27
N ASN A 102 -7.77 15.84 25.92
CA ASN A 102 -8.76 14.83 25.56
C ASN A 102 -9.36 15.15 24.17
N GLY A 103 -9.09 14.28 23.19
CA GLY A 103 -9.52 14.32 21.79
C GLY A 103 -10.90 14.94 21.54
N ARG A 104 -11.90 14.37 22.22
CA ARG A 104 -13.31 14.71 22.06
C ARG A 104 -13.66 16.07 22.66
N ILE A 105 -13.16 16.36 23.87
CA ILE A 105 -13.47 17.63 24.55
C ILE A 105 -12.96 18.82 23.75
N LEU A 106 -11.75 18.71 23.17
CA LEU A 106 -11.23 19.81 22.35
C LEU A 106 -12.00 19.94 21.03
N HIS A 107 -12.39 18.82 20.41
CA HIS A 107 -13.24 18.85 19.22
C HIS A 107 -14.50 19.68 19.49
N ASP A 108 -15.26 19.30 20.51
CA ASP A 108 -16.52 19.97 20.86
C ASP A 108 -16.28 21.45 21.22
N SER A 109 -15.20 21.73 21.95
CA SER A 109 -14.77 23.10 22.26
C SER A 109 -14.46 23.93 21.01
N ILE A 110 -13.89 23.31 19.97
CA ILE A 110 -13.58 24.00 18.70
C ILE A 110 -14.85 24.24 17.90
N ILE A 111 -15.76 23.27 17.83
CA ILE A 111 -17.05 23.44 17.16
C ILE A 111 -17.83 24.58 17.82
N GLU A 112 -17.91 24.58 19.16
CA GLU A 112 -18.56 25.64 19.93
C GLU A 112 -17.88 27.00 19.74
N ALA A 113 -16.55 27.08 19.89
CA ALA A 113 -15.79 28.32 19.79
C ALA A 113 -15.76 28.93 18.38
N THR A 114 -16.15 28.17 17.35
CA THR A 114 -16.24 28.64 15.97
C THR A 114 -17.67 28.73 15.46
N GLU A 115 -18.66 28.46 16.31
CA GLU A 115 -20.07 28.37 15.94
C GLU A 115 -20.29 27.50 14.69
N ASP A 116 -19.79 26.26 14.76
CA ASP A 116 -19.75 25.31 13.64
C ASP A 116 -19.07 25.89 12.38
N PHE A 117 -17.87 26.45 12.57
CA PHE A 117 -17.08 27.05 11.49
C PHE A 117 -17.80 28.16 10.73
N SER A 118 -18.52 29.01 11.45
CA SER A 118 -19.13 30.24 10.92
C SER A 118 -18.08 31.14 10.25
N SER A 119 -18.51 31.84 9.18
CA SER A 119 -17.66 32.77 8.44
C SER A 119 -17.10 33.90 9.30
N ASP A 120 -17.76 34.23 10.41
CA ASP A 120 -17.35 35.30 11.32
C ASP A 120 -16.01 35.01 12.01
N TYR A 121 -15.68 33.72 12.13
CA TYR A 121 -14.42 33.25 12.72
C TYR A 121 -13.35 32.94 11.65
N CYS A 122 -13.68 33.01 10.36
CA CYS A 122 -12.76 32.71 9.27
C CYS A 122 -11.72 33.83 9.11
N ILE A 123 -10.44 33.48 9.26
CA ILE A 123 -9.30 34.39 9.14
C ILE A 123 -8.52 34.21 7.82
N GLY A 124 -8.87 33.19 7.04
CA GLY A 124 -8.28 32.97 5.72
C GLY A 124 -8.87 31.75 5.03
N SER A 125 -8.91 31.77 3.71
CA SER A 125 -9.36 30.64 2.89
C SER A 125 -8.45 30.47 1.68
N GLY A 126 -8.25 29.22 1.26
CA GLY A 126 -7.42 28.85 0.12
C GLY A 126 -7.83 27.49 -0.45
N GLY A 127 -7.11 27.00 -1.46
CA GLY A 127 -7.47 25.76 -2.15
C GLY A 127 -7.59 24.53 -1.25
N TYR A 128 -6.76 24.46 -0.20
CA TYR A 128 -6.65 23.31 0.70
C TYR A 128 -7.57 23.39 1.93
N GLY A 129 -8.34 24.47 2.09
CA GLY A 129 -9.17 24.65 3.27
C GLY A 129 -9.32 26.09 3.73
N SER A 130 -10.01 26.23 4.85
CA SER A 130 -10.26 27.51 5.51
C SER A 130 -9.71 27.48 6.94
N VAL A 131 -9.13 28.60 7.37
CA VAL A 131 -8.51 28.77 8.67
C VAL A 131 -9.41 29.66 9.52
N TYR A 132 -9.71 29.20 10.73
CA TYR A 132 -10.60 29.83 11.69
C TYR A 132 -9.83 30.20 12.95
N LYS A 133 -10.21 31.30 13.59
CA LYS A 133 -9.72 31.66 14.92
C LYS A 133 -10.69 31.09 15.95
N ALA A 134 -10.18 30.29 16.89
CA ALA A 134 -10.98 29.74 17.99
C ALA A 134 -10.39 30.16 19.34
N ALA A 135 -11.24 30.64 20.24
CA ALA A 135 -10.87 30.90 21.63
C ALA A 135 -11.36 29.72 22.49
N LEU A 136 -10.44 28.89 22.96
CA LEU A 136 -10.77 27.71 23.76
C LEU A 136 -11.26 28.11 25.16
N PRO A 137 -12.04 27.25 25.85
CA PRO A 137 -12.48 27.50 27.24
C PRO A 137 -11.33 27.73 28.23
N THR A 138 -10.13 27.23 27.90
CA THR A 138 -8.89 27.44 28.66
C THR A 138 -8.34 28.87 28.55
N GLY A 139 -8.93 29.72 27.70
CA GLY A 139 -8.43 31.06 27.35
C GLY A 139 -7.36 31.05 26.25
N GLN A 140 -6.89 29.87 25.82
CA GLN A 140 -5.93 29.76 24.72
C GLN A 140 -6.61 30.05 23.39
N VAL A 141 -5.99 30.92 22.57
CA VAL A 141 -6.43 31.19 21.21
C VAL A 141 -5.62 30.33 20.23
N VAL A 142 -6.33 29.64 19.34
CA VAL A 142 -5.74 28.72 18.35
C VAL A 142 -6.20 29.06 16.93
N ALA A 143 -5.40 28.65 15.95
CA ALA A 143 -5.79 28.66 14.54
C ALA A 143 -6.22 27.24 14.14
N VAL A 144 -7.43 27.11 13.60
CA VAL A 144 -8.02 25.84 13.19
C VAL A 144 -8.16 25.81 11.68
N LYS A 145 -7.36 25.00 11.00
CA LYS A 145 -7.45 24.80 9.54
C LYS A 145 -8.41 23.66 9.26
N LYS A 146 -9.64 23.99 8.86
CA LYS A 146 -10.63 23.04 8.35
C LYS A 146 -10.31 22.74 6.89
N LEU A 147 -10.08 21.47 6.58
CA LEU A 147 -9.86 21.04 5.22
C LEU A 147 -11.19 21.00 4.46
N HIS A 148 -11.16 21.33 3.17
CA HIS A 148 -12.35 21.20 2.35
C HIS A 148 -12.70 19.71 2.18
N GLN A 149 -13.95 19.36 2.43
CA GLN A 149 -14.47 18.04 2.14
C GLN A 149 -15.09 18.09 0.74
N SER A 150 -14.48 17.41 -0.23
CA SER A 150 -15.06 17.29 -1.58
C SER A 150 -16.02 16.11 -1.64
N GLU A 151 -17.26 16.33 -2.06
CA GLU A 151 -18.26 15.27 -2.28
C GLU A 151 -17.88 14.37 -3.46
N ASP A 152 -17.16 14.89 -4.47
CA ASP A 152 -16.97 14.23 -5.77
C ASP A 152 -15.63 13.50 -5.98
N SER A 153 -14.66 13.66 -5.08
CA SER A 153 -13.42 12.88 -5.13
C SER A 153 -13.25 12.16 -3.81
N ILE A 154 -13.60 10.86 -3.85
CA ILE A 154 -13.31 9.81 -2.87
C ILE A 154 -12.16 10.25 -1.96
N LEU A 155 -12.48 10.57 -0.70
CA LEU A 155 -11.71 10.65 0.56
C LEU A 155 -10.17 10.67 0.50
N ILE A 156 -9.55 9.93 -0.40
CA ILE A 156 -8.12 9.71 -0.63
C ILE A 156 -7.31 11.00 -0.81
N ASN A 157 -7.75 11.97 -1.62
CA ASN A 157 -6.92 13.17 -1.88
C ASN A 157 -6.85 14.09 -0.67
N ASN A 158 -7.98 14.37 -0.02
CA ASN A 158 -8.02 15.21 1.18
C ASN A 158 -7.34 14.52 2.36
N LEU A 159 -7.48 13.19 2.50
CA LEU A 159 -6.76 12.42 3.51
C LEU A 159 -5.25 12.43 3.26
N LYS A 160 -4.80 12.34 2.01
CA LYS A 160 -3.38 12.39 1.69
C LYS A 160 -2.76 13.76 2.00
N ASP A 161 -3.46 14.85 1.69
CA ASP A 161 -2.98 16.20 2.02
C ASP A 161 -2.97 16.43 3.53
N PHE A 162 -4.00 15.94 4.23
CA PHE A 162 -4.08 15.93 5.70
C PHE A 162 -2.93 15.17 6.34
N GLU A 163 -2.71 13.92 5.94
CA GLU A 163 -1.62 13.08 6.43
C GLU A 163 -0.25 13.68 6.10
N SER A 164 -0.08 14.22 4.88
CA SER A 164 1.19 14.85 4.47
C SER A 164 1.53 16.06 5.35
N GLU A 165 0.55 16.89 5.67
CA GLU A 165 0.75 18.04 6.56
C GLU A 165 1.09 17.60 7.98
N ILE A 166 0.40 16.58 8.51
CA ILE A 166 0.70 16.00 9.83
C ILE A 166 2.12 15.44 9.86
N ILE A 167 2.50 14.61 8.88
CA ILE A 167 3.83 14.00 8.79
C ILE A 167 4.91 15.08 8.72
N ALA A 168 4.74 16.08 7.87
CA ALA A 168 5.70 17.16 7.73
C ALA A 168 5.92 17.90 9.07
N LEU A 169 4.87 18.15 9.85
CA LEU A 169 4.95 18.86 11.12
C LEU A 169 5.47 17.99 12.28
N LEU A 170 5.29 16.67 12.20
CA LEU A 170 5.90 15.73 13.13
C LEU A 170 7.41 15.63 12.92
N GLU A 171 7.87 15.67 11.66
CA GLU A 171 9.29 15.60 11.31
C GLU A 171 10.00 16.95 11.48
N LEU A 172 9.33 18.07 11.19
CA LEU A 172 9.93 19.40 11.16
C LEU A 172 9.53 20.24 12.40
N ARG A 173 10.13 19.92 13.55
CA ARG A 173 10.03 20.76 14.75
C ARG A 173 11.13 21.80 14.78
N HIS A 174 10.78 23.06 14.52
CA HIS A 174 11.72 24.17 14.51
C HIS A 174 11.06 25.47 15.00
N HIS A 175 11.84 26.39 15.59
CA HIS A 175 11.33 27.64 16.18
C HIS A 175 10.70 28.63 15.18
N ASN A 176 10.98 28.45 13.88
CA ASN A 176 10.41 29.26 12.79
C ASN A 176 9.26 28.55 12.04
N ILE A 177 8.81 27.39 12.54
CA ILE A 177 7.69 26.64 11.97
C ILE A 177 6.56 26.71 12.98
N VAL A 178 5.36 27.03 12.48
CA VAL A 178 4.17 27.16 13.32
C VAL A 178 3.91 25.87 14.08
N GLN A 179 3.76 25.98 15.40
CA GLN A 179 3.54 24.82 16.24
C GLN A 179 2.13 24.26 16.02
N MET A 180 2.07 22.97 15.69
CA MET A 180 0.84 22.19 15.65
C MET A 180 0.55 21.58 17.03
N TYR A 181 -0.67 21.75 17.51
CA TYR A 181 -1.14 21.18 18.79
C TYR A 181 -1.84 19.83 18.60
N GLY A 182 -2.53 19.62 17.48
CA GLY A 182 -3.25 18.39 17.23
C GLY A 182 -4.08 18.42 15.96
N PHE A 183 -4.83 17.34 15.74
CA PHE A 183 -5.74 17.19 14.62
C PHE A 183 -7.01 16.45 15.01
N CYS A 184 -8.04 16.69 14.21
CA CYS A 184 -9.30 15.97 14.23
C CYS A 184 -9.53 15.31 12.86
N SER A 185 -9.72 13.99 12.87
CA SER A 185 -10.19 13.22 11.73
C SER A 185 -11.55 12.62 12.06
N HIS A 186 -12.60 13.42 11.83
CA HIS A 186 -14.02 13.04 11.96
C HIS A 186 -14.71 13.15 10.59
N PRO A 187 -15.68 12.28 10.24
CA PRO A 187 -16.39 12.29 8.96
C PRO A 187 -16.94 13.65 8.58
N GLN A 188 -17.51 14.39 9.52
CA GLN A 188 -18.09 15.72 9.28
C GLN A 188 -17.06 16.85 9.44
N HIS A 189 -15.97 16.61 10.16
CA HIS A 189 -15.02 17.63 10.57
C HIS A 189 -13.58 17.12 10.50
N SER A 190 -12.88 17.49 9.43
CA SER A 190 -11.45 17.22 9.29
C SER A 190 -10.68 18.53 9.44
N PHE A 191 -9.90 18.66 10.52
CA PHE A 191 -9.18 19.90 10.79
C PHE A 191 -7.88 19.71 11.57
N LEU A 192 -7.00 20.71 11.44
CA LEU A 192 -5.70 20.79 12.09
C LEU A 192 -5.68 21.99 13.04
N VAL A 193 -5.08 21.83 14.21
CA VAL A 193 -5.04 22.84 15.28
C VAL A 193 -3.62 23.34 15.47
N TYR A 194 -3.43 24.65 15.37
CA TYR A 194 -2.14 25.34 15.44
C TYR A 194 -2.13 26.44 16.49
N GLU A 195 -0.92 26.87 16.86
CA GLU A 195 -0.74 28.15 17.51
C GLU A 195 -1.31 29.29 16.65
N PHE A 196 -1.95 30.25 17.30
CA PHE A 196 -2.47 31.43 16.63
C PHE A 196 -1.39 32.51 16.52
N MET A 197 -1.14 32.99 15.30
CA MET A 197 -0.17 34.05 15.03
C MET A 197 -0.86 35.42 14.98
N GLU A 198 -0.69 36.24 16.02
CA GLU A 198 -1.38 37.54 16.16
C GLU A 198 -1.12 38.51 15.00
N ARG A 199 0.09 38.47 14.42
CA ARG A 199 0.48 39.33 13.29
C ARG A 199 -0.09 38.86 11.95
N GLY A 200 -0.79 37.74 11.93
CA GLY A 200 -1.36 37.11 10.75
C GLY A 200 -0.32 36.74 9.70
N SER A 201 -0.76 36.62 8.45
CA SER A 201 0.12 36.22 7.36
C SER A 201 1.07 37.33 6.90
N LEU A 202 2.23 36.95 6.38
CA LEU A 202 3.16 37.89 5.75
C LEU A 202 2.49 38.71 4.64
N ARG A 203 1.60 38.09 3.85
CA ARG A 203 0.82 38.76 2.80
C ARG A 203 0.01 39.92 3.37
N MET A 204 -0.62 39.74 4.54
CA MET A 204 -1.39 40.79 5.20
C MET A 204 -0.48 41.94 5.64
N VAL A 205 0.66 41.62 6.28
CA VAL A 205 1.64 42.60 6.74
C VAL A 205 2.16 43.46 5.57
N LEU A 206 2.59 42.81 4.48
CA LEU A 206 3.10 43.50 3.29
C LEU A 206 2.04 44.36 2.61
N SER A 207 0.79 43.89 2.54
CA SER A 207 -0.32 44.64 1.96
C SER A 207 -0.63 45.91 2.75
N ASN A 208 -0.58 45.84 4.08
CA ASN A 208 -0.80 47.00 4.95
C ASN A 208 0.33 48.02 4.84
N MET A 209 1.59 47.57 4.74
CA MET A 209 2.74 48.45 4.49
C MET A 209 2.62 49.19 3.14
N ASN A 210 2.21 48.49 2.09
CA ASN A 210 2.01 49.10 0.77
C ASN A 210 0.89 50.14 0.79
N LYS A 211 -0.21 49.87 1.51
CA LYS A 211 -1.25 50.88 1.74
C LYS A 211 -0.63 52.10 2.43
N GLN A 212 0.04 51.95 3.57
CA GLN A 212 0.65 53.08 4.28
C GLN A 212 1.63 53.90 3.42
N ARG A 213 2.49 53.25 2.63
CA ARG A 213 3.39 53.97 1.69
C ARG A 213 2.61 54.79 0.66
N ASN A 214 1.54 54.23 0.09
CA ASN A 214 0.68 54.95 -0.87
C ASN A 214 -0.12 56.09 -0.23
N TRP A 215 -0.35 56.05 1.09
CA TRP A 215 -0.96 57.15 1.85
C TRP A 215 0.04 58.29 2.12
N ILE A 216 1.32 57.96 2.32
CA ILE A 216 2.38 58.96 2.56
C ILE A 216 2.76 59.67 1.24
N GLY A 217 2.87 58.94 0.14
CA GLY A 217 3.20 59.51 -1.18
C GLY A 217 2.11 60.36 -1.83
N ARG A 218 0.89 60.41 -1.28
CA ARG A 218 -0.22 61.25 -1.75
C ARG A 218 -0.39 62.56 -0.97
N ARG A 219 0.46 62.81 0.03
CA ARG A 219 0.51 64.06 0.81
C ARG A 219 1.76 64.90 0.52
N GLY A 220 2.53 64.53 -0.50
CA GLY A 220 3.69 65.30 -0.99
C GLY A 220 3.34 66.01 -2.29
#